data_AF-G5K0F9-F1
#
_entry.id   AF-G5K0F9-F1
#
_cell.length_a   1.000
_cell.length_b   1.000
_cell.length_c   1.000
_cell.angle_alpha   90.00
_cell.angle_beta   90.00
_cell.angle_gamma   90.00
#
_symmetry.space_group_name_H-M   'P 1'
#
loop_
_entity.id
_entity.type
_entity.pdbx_description
1 polymer ?
#
loop_
_entity_poly.entity_id
_entity_poly.type
_entity_poly.pdbx_seq_one_letter_code
_entity_poly.pdbx_strand_id
1 'polypeptide(L)' 'MLAKLKSGIEVPYEELWMNDNDLAEFIGKSFDQTQRLLRKMYKDRNYRKYIDKVGGRSTKVKKFEEWRKLQNERII' A
#
# COMPACT_ATOMS: atom_id res chain seq x y z
N MET A 1 13.99 2.56 8.52
CA MET A 1 14.06 1.15 8.05
C MET A 1 14.14 1.17 6.53
N LEU A 2 15.13 0.50 5.93
CA LEU A 2 15.25 0.35 4.48
C LEU A 2 14.52 -0.93 4.06
N ALA A 3 13.67 -0.84 3.05
CA ALA A 3 13.03 -1.98 2.42
C ALA A 3 13.88 -2.41 1.21
N LYS A 4 14.23 -3.70 1.16
CA LYS A 4 14.97 -4.27 0.04
C LYS A 4 13.98 -4.88 -0.94
N LEU A 5 13.93 -4.34 -2.15
CA LEU A 5 13.11 -4.87 -3.24
C LEU A 5 13.71 -6.18 -3.77
N LYS A 6 12.90 -7.00 -4.46
CA LYS A 6 13.36 -8.22 -5.17
C LYS A 6 14.48 -7.91 -6.17
N SER A 7 14.55 -6.68 -6.68
CA SER A 7 15.62 -6.18 -7.57
C SER A 7 16.95 -5.87 -6.86
N GLY A 8 17.03 -6.02 -5.53
CA GLY A 8 18.21 -5.67 -4.73
C GLY A 8 18.34 -4.20 -4.37
N ILE A 9 17.43 -3.34 -4.86
CA ILE A 9 17.39 -1.90 -4.53
C ILE A 9 16.88 -1.71 -3.10
N GLU A 10 17.58 -0.88 -2.35
CA GLU A 10 17.16 -0.46 -1.02
C GLU A 10 16.44 0.89 -1.11
N VAL A 11 15.19 0.92 -0.66
CA VAL A 11 14.36 2.12 -0.64
C VAL A 11 13.93 2.39 0.81
N PRO A 12 13.99 3.63 1.31
CA PRO A 12 13.41 3.95 2.61
C PRO A 12 11.95 3.50 2.68
N TYR A 13 11.58 2.78 3.74
CA TYR A 13 10.22 2.28 3.93
C TYR A 13 9.17 3.40 3.80
N GLU A 14 9.53 4.61 4.23
CA GLU A 14 8.67 5.78 4.17
C GLU A 14 8.41 6.29 2.76
N GLU A 15 9.27 5.92 1.81
CA GLU A 15 9.22 6.31 0.40
C GLU A 15 8.77 5.15 -0.49
N LEU A 16 8.53 3.98 0.10
CA LEU A 16 8.20 2.77 -0.65
C LEU A 16 6.79 2.85 -1.25
N TRP A 17 6.74 2.63 -2.57
CA TRP A 17 5.52 2.44 -3.34
C TRP A 17 5.47 1.01 -3.84
N MET A 18 4.31 0.38 -3.74
CA MET A 18 4.08 -0.98 -4.25
C MET A 18 2.88 -0.97 -5.19
N ASN A 19 2.92 -1.81 -6.22
CA ASN A 19 1.70 -2.13 -6.97
C ASN A 19 0.77 -3.01 -6.11
N ASP A 20 -0.44 -3.24 -6.58
CA ASP A 20 -1.46 -3.93 -5.79
C ASP A 20 -1.15 -5.41 -5.54
N ASN A 21 -0.37 -6.08 -6.41
CA ASN A 21 0.07 -7.46 -6.20
C ASN A 21 1.14 -7.54 -5.11
N ASP A 22 2.18 -6.71 -5.20
CA ASP A 22 3.26 -6.65 -4.21
C ASP A 22 2.72 -6.21 -2.85
N LEU A 23 1.76 -5.29 -2.83
CA LEU A 23 1.10 -4.88 -1.61
C LEU A 23 0.28 -6.02 -0.99
N ALA A 24 -0.40 -6.83 -1.81
CA ALA A 24 -1.16 -7.98 -1.34
C ALA A 24 -0.25 -9.03 -0.68
N GLU A 25 0.90 -9.32 -1.30
CA GLU A 25 1.95 -10.20 -0.75
C GLU A 25 2.49 -9.61 0.58
N PHE A 26 2.81 -8.31 0.60
CA PHE A 26 3.33 -7.63 1.79
C PHE A 26 2.37 -7.66 2.99
N ILE A 27 1.06 -7.48 2.76
CA ILE A 27 0.05 -7.47 3.82
C ILE A 27 -0.57 -8.84 4.09
N GLY A 28 -0.09 -9.92 3.45
CA GLY A 28 -0.61 -11.26 3.65
C GLY A 28 -2.10 -11.43 3.30
N LYS A 29 -2.62 -10.67 2.34
CA LYS A 29 -4.04 -10.74 1.92
C LYS A 29 -4.16 -11.17 0.46
N SER A 30 -5.34 -11.68 0.10
CA SER A 30 -5.60 -11.91 -1.32
C SER A 30 -5.62 -10.60 -2.10
N PHE A 31 -5.35 -10.68 -3.41
CA PHE A 31 -5.44 -9.53 -4.29
C PHE A 31 -6.82 -8.83 -4.18
N ASP A 32 -7.91 -9.60 -4.15
CA ASP A 32 -9.27 -9.07 -4.04
C ASP A 32 -9.52 -8.33 -2.72
N GLN A 33 -9.01 -8.87 -1.60
CA GLN A 33 -9.11 -8.21 -0.30
C GLN A 33 -8.32 -6.90 -0.31
N THR A 34 -7.13 -6.91 -0.91
CA THR A 34 -6.28 -5.72 -1.07
C THR A 34 -6.98 -4.67 -1.93
N GLN A 35 -7.55 -5.05 -3.07
CA GLN A 35 -8.34 -4.17 -3.92
C GLN A 35 -9.52 -3.54 -3.18
N ARG A 36 -10.25 -4.32 -2.36
CA ARG A 36 -11.35 -3.79 -1.54
C ARG A 36 -10.86 -2.72 -0.56
N LEU A 37 -9.74 -2.94 0.11
CA LEU A 37 -9.14 -1.97 1.03
C LEU A 37 -8.70 -0.70 0.29
N LEU A 38 -8.01 -0.85 -0.85
CA LEU A 38 -7.55 0.28 -1.63
C LEU A 38 -8.70 1.11 -2.20
N ARG A 39 -9.84 0.49 -2.56
CA ARG A 39 -11.06 1.22 -2.96
C ARG A 39 -11.66 2.02 -1.80
N LYS A 40 -11.59 1.52 -0.56
CA LYS A 40 -12.00 2.30 0.62
C LYS A 40 -11.06 3.46 0.87
N MET A 41 -9.74 3.22 0.83
CA MET A 41 -8.72 4.26 1.02
C MET A 41 -8.80 5.34 -0.06
N TYR A 42 -9.12 4.98 -1.31
CA TYR A 42 -9.29 5.95 -2.41
C TYR A 42 -10.47 6.91 -2.19
N LYS A 43 -11.50 6.49 -1.43
CA LYS A 43 -12.64 7.34 -1.07
C LYS A 43 -12.29 8.34 0.03
N ASP A 44 -11.23 8.09 0.79
CA ASP A 44 -10.75 9.01 1.82
C ASP A 44 -9.93 10.14 1.17
N ARG A 45 -10.44 11.38 1.25
CA ARG A 45 -9.81 12.55 0.63
C ARG A 45 -8.38 12.79 1.12
N ASN A 46 -8.06 12.46 2.37
CA ASN A 46 -6.74 12.68 2.95
C ASN A 46 -5.72 11.66 2.42
N TYR A 47 -6.18 10.48 2.03
CA TYR A 47 -5.34 9.35 1.64
C TYR A 47 -5.35 9.02 0.15
N ARG A 48 -6.35 9.50 -0.62
CA ARG A 48 -6.46 9.28 -2.07
C ARG A 48 -5.17 9.59 -2.84
N LYS A 49 -4.46 10.66 -2.45
CA LYS A 49 -3.19 11.08 -3.08
C LYS A 49 -2.03 10.09 -2.92
N TYR A 50 -2.18 9.11 -2.04
CA TYR A 50 -1.18 8.05 -1.80
C TYR A 50 -1.51 6.75 -2.55
N ILE A 51 -2.49 6.81 -3.46
CA ILE A 51 -2.87 5.77 -4.40
C ILE A 51 -2.78 6.38 -5.80
N ASP A 52 -2.33 5.57 -6.77
CA ASP A 52 -2.38 5.87 -8.21
C ASP A 52 -1.36 6.92 -8.68
N LYS A 53 -0.08 6.53 -8.72
CA LYS A 53 1.00 7.36 -9.31
C LYS A 53 1.03 7.22 -10.83
N VAL A 54 1.54 8.24 -11.53
CA VAL A 54 1.70 8.24 -13.00
C VAL A 54 2.46 6.98 -13.46
N GLY A 55 1.90 6.26 -14.43
CA GLY A 55 2.46 5.01 -14.98
C GLY A 55 1.81 3.72 -14.46
N GLY A 56 0.89 3.80 -13.50
CA GLY A 56 0.06 2.67 -13.07
C GLY A 56 -0.32 2.72 -11.59
N ARG A 57 -1.29 1.89 -11.20
CA ARG A 57 -1.79 1.87 -9.82
C ARG A 57 -0.71 1.38 -8.86
N SER A 58 -0.32 2.27 -7.97
CA SER A 58 0.67 2.02 -6.92
C SER A 58 0.26 2.75 -5.64
N THR A 59 0.61 2.18 -4.50
CA THR A 59 0.20 2.67 -3.18
C THR A 59 1.41 2.90 -2.30
N LYS A 60 1.45 4.05 -1.61
CA LYS A 60 2.52 4.38 -0.66
C LYS A 60 2.33 3.57 0.64
N VAL A 61 3.23 2.63 0.90
CA VAL A 61 3.07 1.58 1.93
C VAL A 61 2.84 2.18 3.31
N LYS A 62 3.71 3.09 3.77
CA LYS A 62 3.56 3.76 5.08
C LYS A 62 2.20 4.44 5.25
N LYS A 63 1.65 5.04 4.19
CA LYS A 63 0.35 5.73 4.23
C LYS A 63 -0.83 4.79 4.21
N PHE A 64 -0.71 3.66 3.52
CA PHE A 64 -1.69 2.58 3.61
C PHE A 64 -1.78 2.04 5.04
N GLU A 65 -0.65 1.80 5.71
CA GLU A 65 -0.66 1.29 7.09
C GLU A 65 -1.26 2.28 8.10
N GLU A 66 -0.91 3.57 7.98
CA GLU A 66 -1.51 4.64 8.79
C GLU A 66 -3.04 4.64 8.62
N TRP A 67 -3.51 4.67 7.37
CA TRP A 67 -4.95 4.63 7.06
C TRP A 67 -5.60 3.35 7.60
N ARG A 68 -5.01 2.18 7.38
CA ARG A 68 -5.51 0.88 7.84
C ARG A 68 -5.72 0.87 9.36
N LYS A 69 -4.74 1.38 10.11
CA LYS A 69 -4.81 1.49 11.58
C LYS A 69 -5.96 2.39 12.02
N LEU A 70 -6.18 3.52 11.34
CA LEU A 70 -7.32 4.40 11.62
C LEU A 70 -8.67 3.73 11.37
N GLN A 71 -8.74 2.80 10.40
CA GLN A 71 -9.96 2.06 10.08
C GLN A 71 -10.15 0.79 10.95
N ASN A 72 -9.22 0.47 11.87
CA ASN A 72 -9.19 -0.79 12.63
C ASN A 72 -9.23 -2.06 11.75
N GLU A 73 -8.66 -1.99 10.55
CA GLU A 73 -8.65 -3.11 9.59
C GLU A 73 -7.53 -4.12 9.97
N ARG A 74 -7.92 -5.33 10.37
CA ARG A 74 -6.98 -6.40 10.77
C ARG A 74 -6.28 -7.02 9.54
N ILE A 75 -4.96 -7.12 9.61
CA ILE A 75 -4.16 -8.03 8.76
C ILE A 75 -4.05 -9.35 9.53
N ILE A 76 -4.10 -10.46 8.81
CA ILE A 76 -3.92 -11.82 9.38
C ILE A 76 -2.43 -12.08 9.48
#